data_AF-A0A1A8XSR3-F1
#
_entry.id   AF-A0A1A8XSR3-F1
#
_cell.length_a   1.000
_cell.length_b   1.000
_cell.length_c   1.000
_cell.angle_alpha   90.00
_cell.angle_beta   90.00
_cell.angle_gamma   90.00
#
_symmetry.space_group_name_H-M   'P 1'
#
loop_
_entity.id
_entity.type
_entity.pdbx_description
1 polymer ?
#
loop_
_entity_poly.entity_id
_entity_poly.type
_entity_poly.pdbx_seq_one_letter_code
_entity_poly.pdbx_strand_id
1 'polypeptide(L)'
;MMNDEMPLDSVDPLDADELMNFAERIEQLSPADAEWVGSLFQECMRARMREAELLSGLTEAGATESTEFDAQLAQVALDAAEWLKTLWNVGYMGAGSFPSQPRSAFPLIELEDVIKSALFARIREGKRPLPFPPPTRHGLPWHDLVESAEITYDVAAEIVRDDQGQSIGAIVEACPDWQLIEEITKDREYIIQHRGLGPLFRLRIEHPETSPTSTLRREPPRWTRQIRLQERGGFRSYTLEWPQEEGGMQSISLRAATWERAESEAGYWIVTKHPEMYGQVKFEKAE
;
A
#
# COMPACT_ATOMS: atom_id res chain seq x y z
N MET A 1 83.68 -9.30 -0.59
CA MET A 1 82.54 -9.60 0.30
C MET A 1 81.29 -9.45 -0.54
N MET A 2 80.74 -10.57 -1.01
CA MET A 2 79.48 -10.63 -1.74
C MET A 2 78.37 -10.81 -0.70
N ASN A 3 77.46 -9.85 -0.63
CA ASN A 3 76.18 -10.02 0.05
C ASN A 3 75.30 -10.87 -0.86
N ASP A 4 74.89 -12.04 -0.38
CA ASP A 4 73.92 -12.90 -1.04
C ASP A 4 72.55 -12.56 -0.42
N GLU A 5 71.79 -11.71 -1.10
CA GLU A 5 70.37 -11.48 -0.79
C GLU A 5 69.58 -12.68 -1.33
N MET A 6 69.09 -13.54 -0.42
CA MET A 6 68.10 -14.55 -0.79
C MET A 6 66.80 -13.85 -1.22
N PRO A 7 66.18 -14.23 -2.34
CA PRO A 7 64.90 -13.67 -2.74
C PRO A 7 63.83 -14.13 -1.74
N LEU A 8 63.09 -13.16 -1.18
CA LEU A 8 61.83 -13.42 -0.53
C LEU A 8 60.85 -13.86 -1.62
N ASP A 9 60.73 -15.17 -1.83
CA ASP A 9 59.67 -15.73 -2.65
C ASP A 9 58.33 -15.14 -2.18
N SER A 10 57.53 -14.68 -3.14
CA SER A 10 56.17 -14.22 -2.90
C SER A 10 55.40 -15.37 -2.27
N VAL A 11 55.19 -15.30 -0.95
CA VAL A 11 54.42 -16.29 -0.20
C VAL A 11 52.95 -16.05 -0.52
N ASP A 12 52.51 -16.58 -1.65
CA ASP A 12 51.09 -16.80 -1.85
C ASP A 12 50.60 -17.72 -0.72
N PRO A 13 49.43 -17.41 -0.13
CA PRO A 13 48.89 -18.22 0.96
C PRO A 13 48.68 -19.65 0.47
N LEU A 14 49.27 -20.61 1.17
CA LEU A 14 49.12 -22.04 0.89
C LEU A 14 47.65 -22.41 0.73
N ASP A 15 47.34 -23.13 -0.34
CA ASP A 15 45.98 -23.58 -0.62
C ASP A 15 45.58 -24.80 0.25
N ALA A 16 44.30 -25.18 0.19
CA ALA A 16 43.76 -26.25 1.04
C ALA A 16 44.36 -27.63 0.73
N ASP A 17 44.68 -27.89 -0.53
CA ASP A 17 45.23 -29.17 -0.97
C ASP A 17 46.71 -29.28 -0.59
N GLU A 18 47.46 -28.18 -0.70
CA GLU A 18 48.82 -28.03 -0.21
C GLU A 18 48.91 -28.20 1.32
N LEU A 19 47.95 -27.64 2.06
CA LEU A 19 47.89 -27.80 3.51
C LEU A 19 47.58 -29.24 3.92
N MET A 20 46.64 -29.92 3.27
CA MET A 20 46.32 -31.33 3.59
C MET A 20 47.53 -32.26 3.37
N ASN A 21 48.37 -31.97 2.39
CA ASN A 21 49.59 -32.74 2.12
C ASN A 21 50.66 -32.63 3.23
N PHE A 22 50.56 -31.68 4.16
CA PHE A 22 51.49 -31.60 5.29
C PHE A 22 51.21 -32.65 6.37
N ALA A 23 50.00 -33.19 6.47
CA ALA A 23 49.69 -34.23 7.46
C ALA A 23 50.60 -35.46 7.30
N GLU A 24 50.76 -35.95 6.06
CA GLU A 24 51.63 -37.09 5.75
C GLU A 24 53.12 -36.79 5.97
N ARG A 25 53.52 -35.52 5.81
CA ARG A 25 54.91 -35.09 6.01
C ARG A 25 55.27 -34.92 7.48
N ILE A 26 54.30 -34.58 8.33
CA ILE A 26 54.47 -34.46 9.78
C ILE A 26 54.71 -35.84 10.41
N GLU A 27 54.06 -36.89 9.89
CA GLU A 27 54.25 -38.28 10.35
C GLU A 27 55.67 -38.82 10.10
N GLN A 28 56.43 -38.20 9.18
CA GLN A 28 57.81 -38.58 8.86
C GLN A 28 58.85 -37.85 9.72
N LEU A 29 58.43 -36.92 10.58
CA LEU A 29 59.32 -36.16 11.46
C LEU A 29 59.75 -36.99 12.69
N SER A 30 60.77 -36.49 13.39
CA SER A 30 61.16 -37.08 14.68
C SER A 30 59.99 -36.98 15.68
N PRO A 31 59.86 -37.90 16.66
CA PRO A 31 58.72 -37.87 17.58
C PRO A 31 58.56 -36.55 18.35
N ALA A 32 59.69 -35.90 18.68
CA ALA A 32 59.68 -34.61 19.37
C ALA A 32 59.20 -33.48 18.45
N ASP A 33 59.56 -33.52 17.16
CA ASP A 33 59.17 -32.49 16.19
C ASP A 33 57.73 -32.69 15.69
N ALA A 34 57.32 -33.94 15.48
CA ALA A 34 55.97 -34.28 15.03
C ALA A 34 54.89 -33.80 16.01
N GLU A 35 55.16 -33.83 17.32
CA GLU A 35 54.20 -33.42 18.35
C GLU A 35 53.89 -31.91 18.29
N TRP A 36 54.93 -31.06 18.27
CA TRP A 36 54.72 -29.61 18.27
C TRP A 36 54.31 -29.09 16.90
N VAL A 37 54.88 -29.62 15.81
CA VAL A 37 54.49 -29.24 14.43
C VAL A 37 53.06 -29.70 14.14
N GLY A 38 52.67 -30.90 14.60
CA GLY A 38 51.31 -31.39 14.48
C GLY A 38 50.30 -30.52 15.23
N SER A 39 50.63 -30.10 16.46
CA SER A 39 49.78 -29.19 17.24
C SER A 39 49.60 -27.83 16.56
N LEU A 40 50.68 -27.26 16.03
CA LEU A 40 50.63 -26.00 15.28
C LEU A 40 49.80 -26.14 13.99
N PHE A 41 49.98 -27.24 13.25
CA PHE A 41 49.23 -27.53 12.03
C PHE A 41 47.72 -27.66 12.29
N GLN A 42 47.30 -28.30 13.39
CA GLN A 42 45.90 -28.40 13.77
C GLN A 42 45.28 -27.02 14.10
N GLU A 43 46.00 -26.13 14.77
CA GLU A 43 45.52 -24.77 15.02
C GLU A 43 45.47 -23.94 13.72
N CYS A 44 46.41 -24.13 12.79
CA CYS A 44 46.34 -23.53 11.45
C CYS A 44 45.10 -24.01 10.68
N MET A 45 44.81 -25.32 10.70
CA MET A 45 43.61 -25.88 10.06
C MET A 45 42.33 -25.33 10.69
N ARG A 46 42.27 -25.24 12.03
CA ARG A 46 41.13 -24.64 12.73
C ARG A 46 40.95 -23.16 12.36
N ALA A 47 42.03 -22.40 12.29
CA ALA A 47 41.99 -20.99 11.89
C ALA A 47 41.50 -20.82 10.44
N ARG A 48 41.96 -21.68 9.52
CA ARG A 48 41.50 -21.71 8.12
C ARG A 48 40.04 -22.11 7.98
N MET A 49 39.58 -23.12 8.71
CA MET A 49 38.16 -23.49 8.73
C MET A 49 37.30 -22.32 9.21
N ARG A 50 37.73 -21.63 10.28
CA ARG A 50 37.03 -20.45 10.80
C ARG A 50 37.04 -19.27 9.82
N GLU A 51 38.14 -19.08 9.09
CA GLU A 51 38.22 -18.09 8.01
C GLU A 51 37.26 -18.42 6.87
N ALA A 52 37.21 -19.69 6.44
CA ALA A 52 36.28 -20.16 5.42
C ALA A 52 34.81 -20.00 5.86
N GLU A 53 34.49 -20.31 7.12
CA GLU A 53 33.17 -20.07 7.72
C GLU A 53 32.79 -18.58 7.71
N LEU A 54 33.73 -17.69 8.08
CA LEU A 54 33.51 -16.23 8.06
C LEU A 54 33.31 -15.71 6.64
N LEU A 55 34.13 -16.15 5.68
CA LEU A 55 34.01 -15.76 4.27
C LEU A 55 32.70 -16.27 3.66
N SER A 56 32.32 -17.53 3.94
CA SER A 56 31.04 -18.10 3.50
C SER A 56 29.85 -17.31 4.06
N GLY A 57 29.87 -16.98 5.35
CA GLY A 57 28.83 -16.17 6.00
C GLY A 57 28.73 -14.75 5.45
N LEU A 58 29.85 -14.13 5.06
CA LEU A 58 29.87 -12.81 4.41
C LEU A 58 29.24 -12.85 3.01
N THR A 59 29.49 -13.90 2.22
CA THR A 59 28.86 -14.08 0.91
C THR A 59 27.35 -14.33 1.01
N GLU A 60 26.90 -15.16 1.96
CA GLU A 60 25.47 -15.42 2.16
C GLU A 60 24.74 -14.18 2.68
N ALA A 61 25.32 -13.45 3.63
CA ALA A 61 24.76 -12.19 4.13
C ALA A 61 24.70 -11.13 3.01
N GLY A 62 25.78 -10.93 2.26
CA GLY A 62 25.82 -9.97 1.14
C GLY A 62 24.86 -10.33 0.00
N ALA A 63 24.72 -11.63 -0.33
CA ALA A 63 23.74 -12.08 -1.32
C ALA A 63 22.29 -11.86 -0.83
N THR A 64 22.02 -12.15 0.44
CA THR A 64 20.69 -11.93 1.04
C THR A 64 20.34 -10.45 1.10
N GLU A 65 21.27 -9.59 1.53
CA GLU A 65 21.07 -8.13 1.55
C GLU A 65 20.87 -7.55 0.14
N SER A 66 21.62 -8.02 -0.86
CA SER A 66 21.47 -7.57 -2.25
C SER A 66 20.11 -7.95 -2.85
N THR A 67 19.63 -9.17 -2.57
CA THR A 67 18.33 -9.64 -3.05
C THR A 67 17.18 -8.95 -2.33
N GLU A 68 17.33 -8.63 -1.04
CA GLU A 68 16.36 -7.83 -0.30
C GLU A 68 16.31 -6.40 -0.82
N PHE A 69 17.46 -5.77 -1.08
CA PHE A 69 17.53 -4.44 -1.71
C PHE A 69 16.86 -4.43 -3.09
N ASP A 70 17.14 -5.43 -3.93
CA ASP A 70 16.54 -5.56 -5.26
C ASP A 70 15.02 -5.73 -5.17
N ALA A 71 14.53 -6.51 -4.20
CA ALA A 71 13.10 -6.69 -3.95
C ALA A 71 12.45 -5.38 -3.47
N GLN A 72 13.10 -4.63 -2.58
CA GLN A 72 12.63 -3.33 -2.12
C GLN A 72 12.56 -2.31 -3.27
N LEU A 73 13.59 -2.26 -4.12
CA LEU A 73 13.61 -1.40 -5.31
C LEU A 73 12.51 -1.78 -6.30
N ALA A 74 12.31 -3.07 -6.55
CA ALA A 74 11.22 -3.57 -7.39
C ALA A 74 9.85 -3.17 -6.82
N GLN A 75 9.65 -3.25 -5.50
CA GLN A 75 8.42 -2.82 -4.87
C GLN A 75 8.19 -1.30 -5.03
N VAL A 76 9.23 -0.47 -4.84
CA VAL A 76 9.13 0.98 -5.06
C VAL A 76 8.77 1.29 -6.52
N ALA A 77 9.33 0.56 -7.49
CA ALA A 77 8.98 0.73 -8.90
C ALA A 77 7.51 0.36 -9.19
N LEU A 78 7.00 -0.72 -8.58
CA LEU A 78 5.59 -1.11 -8.68
C LEU A 78 4.65 -0.08 -8.05
N ASP A 79 5.01 0.43 -6.87
CA ASP A 79 4.24 1.45 -6.16
C ASP A 79 4.19 2.75 -6.96
N ALA A 80 5.33 3.16 -7.54
CA ALA A 80 5.40 4.31 -8.42
C ALA A 80 4.55 4.10 -9.67
N ALA A 81 4.59 2.91 -10.29
CA ALA A 81 3.75 2.61 -11.45
C ALA A 81 2.25 2.70 -11.14
N GLU A 82 1.80 2.18 -9.99
CA GLU A 82 0.40 2.28 -9.56
C GLU A 82 0.00 3.73 -9.23
N TRP A 83 0.92 4.50 -8.64
CA TRP A 83 0.73 5.93 -8.38
C TRP A 83 0.54 6.72 -9.68
N LEU A 84 1.45 6.57 -10.66
CA LEU A 84 1.40 7.25 -11.95
C LEU A 84 0.15 6.86 -12.75
N LYS A 85 -0.22 5.57 -12.72
CA LYS A 85 -1.45 5.06 -13.33
C LYS A 85 -2.70 5.66 -12.69
N THR A 86 -2.73 5.79 -11.37
CA THR A 86 -3.85 6.40 -10.65
C THR A 86 -3.96 7.88 -10.99
N LEU A 87 -2.83 8.59 -10.99
CA LEU A 87 -2.77 10.00 -11.39
C LEU A 87 -3.36 10.19 -12.79
N TRP A 88 -2.94 9.37 -13.75
CA TRP A 88 -3.43 9.44 -15.13
C TRP A 88 -4.94 9.22 -15.26
N ASN A 89 -5.50 8.28 -14.49
CA ASN A 89 -6.89 7.87 -14.61
C ASN A 89 -7.85 8.71 -13.77
N VAL A 90 -7.41 9.18 -12.59
CA VAL A 90 -8.27 9.73 -11.54
C VAL A 90 -7.92 11.20 -11.22
N GLY A 91 -6.71 11.64 -11.53
CA GLY A 91 -6.37 13.07 -11.57
C GLY A 91 -6.16 13.76 -10.22
N TYR A 92 -5.86 13.04 -9.13
CA TYR A 92 -5.52 13.67 -7.85
C TYR A 92 -4.10 13.32 -7.37
N MET A 93 -3.30 14.36 -7.12
CA MET A 93 -2.05 14.26 -6.37
C MET A 93 -2.28 14.73 -4.94
N GLY A 94 -1.61 14.06 -4.01
CA GLY A 94 -1.65 14.34 -2.56
C GLY A 94 -1.25 15.73 -2.11
N ALA A 95 -0.80 16.59 -3.02
CA ALA A 95 -0.32 17.94 -2.77
C ALA A 95 -1.17 18.93 -3.57
N GLY A 96 -1.63 20.00 -2.92
CA GLY A 96 -2.67 20.93 -3.38
C GLY A 96 -2.35 21.79 -4.61
N SER A 97 -1.59 21.30 -5.60
CA SER A 97 -1.09 22.09 -6.72
C SER A 97 -1.60 21.68 -8.11
N PHE A 98 -2.30 20.56 -8.31
CA PHE A 98 -2.72 20.17 -9.67
C PHE A 98 -4.04 19.39 -9.75
N PRO A 99 -5.17 20.05 -10.09
CA PRO A 99 -6.27 19.36 -10.75
C PRO A 99 -5.92 19.23 -12.24
N SER A 100 -4.97 18.35 -12.58
CA SER A 100 -4.79 17.99 -14.00
C SER A 100 -6.00 17.15 -14.44
N GLN A 101 -6.66 17.54 -15.54
CA GLN A 101 -7.78 16.75 -16.05
C GLN A 101 -7.28 15.34 -16.40
N PRO A 102 -7.96 14.26 -15.98
CA PRO A 102 -7.57 12.90 -16.34
C PRO A 102 -7.33 12.78 -17.84
N ARG A 103 -6.27 12.07 -18.23
CA ARG A 103 -5.91 11.79 -19.64
C ARG A 103 -5.63 13.03 -20.52
N SER A 104 -5.29 14.18 -19.95
CA SER A 104 -4.99 15.41 -20.71
C SER A 104 -3.50 15.56 -21.03
N ALA A 105 -2.67 15.76 -20.00
CA ALA A 105 -1.22 15.84 -20.10
C ALA A 105 -0.59 15.22 -18.85
N PHE A 106 0.54 14.53 -19.01
CA PHE A 106 1.29 14.03 -17.87
C PHE A 106 2.04 15.21 -17.23
N PRO A 107 1.82 15.53 -15.95
CA PRO A 107 2.49 16.66 -15.32
C PRO A 107 3.99 16.40 -15.21
N LEU A 108 4.78 17.47 -15.15
CA LEU A 108 6.14 17.37 -14.64
C LEU A 108 6.04 16.97 -13.16
N ILE A 109 6.69 15.87 -12.79
CA ILE A 109 6.72 15.38 -11.41
C ILE A 109 8.08 15.72 -10.81
N GLU A 110 8.07 16.57 -9.79
CA GLU A 110 9.24 16.94 -9.02
C GLU A 110 9.41 16.02 -7.80
N LEU A 111 10.59 16.04 -7.19
CA LEU A 111 10.86 15.25 -5.98
C LEU A 111 9.89 15.57 -4.83
N GLU A 112 9.53 16.86 -4.68
CA GLU A 112 8.59 17.28 -3.66
C GLU A 112 7.19 16.69 -3.85
N ASP A 113 6.74 16.51 -5.09
CA ASP A 113 5.44 15.91 -5.38
C ASP A 113 5.40 14.46 -4.89
N VAL A 114 6.49 13.72 -5.05
CA VAL A 114 6.61 12.34 -4.55
C VAL A 114 6.59 12.32 -3.02
N ILE A 115 7.40 13.16 -2.37
CA ILE A 115 7.55 13.19 -0.91
C ILE A 115 6.24 13.61 -0.22
N LYS A 116 5.53 14.60 -0.76
CA LYS A 116 4.30 15.15 -0.18
C LYS A 116 3.04 14.41 -0.65
N SER A 117 3.16 13.45 -1.55
CA SER A 117 2.01 12.72 -2.08
C SER A 117 1.41 11.78 -1.03
N ALA A 118 0.30 12.21 -0.44
CA ALA A 118 -0.55 11.37 0.41
C ALA A 118 -1.00 10.08 -0.30
N LEU A 119 -1.22 10.11 -1.61
CA LEU A 119 -1.54 8.91 -2.40
C LEU A 119 -0.35 7.96 -2.50
N PHE A 120 0.87 8.47 -2.70
CA PHE A 120 2.06 7.64 -2.76
C PHE A 120 2.39 7.04 -1.39
N ALA A 121 2.33 7.85 -0.32
CA ALA A 121 2.46 7.38 1.06
C ALA A 121 1.47 6.24 1.38
N ARG A 122 0.21 6.39 0.97
CA ARG A 122 -0.82 5.35 1.08
C ARG A 122 -0.45 4.05 0.34
N ILE A 123 0.04 4.14 -0.90
CA ILE A 123 0.46 2.96 -1.68
C ILE A 123 1.66 2.28 -1.01
N ARG A 124 2.61 3.06 -0.48
CA ARG A 124 3.76 2.56 0.29
C ARG A 124 3.38 1.83 1.58
N GLU A 125 2.23 2.17 2.18
CA GLU A 125 1.61 1.41 3.29
C GLU A 125 0.92 0.11 2.85
N GLY A 126 0.96 -0.22 1.54
CA GLY A 126 0.27 -1.38 0.96
C GLY A 126 -1.23 -1.17 0.72
N LYS A 127 -1.75 0.04 0.95
CA LYS A 127 -3.17 0.37 0.72
C LYS A 127 -3.41 0.66 -0.77
N ARG A 128 -4.55 0.18 -1.29
CA ARG A 128 -4.94 0.47 -2.68
C ARG A 128 -5.36 1.94 -2.85
N PRO A 129 -5.10 2.54 -4.02
CA PRO A 129 -5.71 3.81 -4.41
C PRO A 129 -7.23 3.77 -4.25
N LEU A 130 -7.83 4.91 -3.90
CA LEU A 130 -9.27 5.02 -3.93
C LEU A 130 -9.76 5.05 -5.39
N PRO A 131 -10.96 4.51 -5.66
CA PRO A 131 -11.52 4.45 -7.00
C PRO A 131 -11.82 5.82 -7.63
N PHE A 132 -11.94 6.85 -6.80
CA PHE A 132 -12.16 8.25 -7.18
C PHE A 132 -11.39 9.15 -6.20
N PRO A 133 -11.21 10.45 -6.53
CA PRO A 133 -10.53 11.38 -5.62
C PRO A 133 -11.28 11.48 -4.29
N PRO A 134 -10.62 11.26 -3.14
CA PRO A 134 -11.22 11.54 -1.84
C PRO A 134 -11.50 13.04 -1.70
N PRO A 135 -12.34 13.43 -0.73
CA PRO A 135 -12.42 14.82 -0.30
C PRO A 135 -11.05 15.37 0.10
N THR A 136 -10.89 16.68 0.07
CA THR A 136 -9.68 17.34 0.55
C THR A 136 -9.91 18.05 1.88
N ARG A 137 -8.87 18.08 2.71
CA ARG A 137 -8.77 18.92 3.90
C ARG A 137 -7.72 19.98 3.62
N HIS A 138 -8.14 21.23 3.40
CA HIS A 138 -7.26 22.32 3.00
C HIS A 138 -6.36 21.97 1.80
N GLY A 139 -6.94 21.31 0.79
CA GLY A 139 -6.24 20.93 -0.44
C GLY A 139 -5.47 19.61 -0.40
N LEU A 140 -5.36 18.94 0.75
CA LEU A 140 -4.72 17.63 0.88
C LEU A 140 -5.77 16.50 0.89
N PRO A 141 -5.58 15.38 0.15
CA PRO A 141 -6.48 14.23 0.16
C PRO A 141 -6.74 13.65 1.55
N TRP A 142 -8.00 13.56 1.91
CA TRP A 142 -8.48 13.08 3.21
C TRP A 142 -8.95 11.62 3.13
N HIS A 143 -8.00 10.71 2.97
CA HIS A 143 -8.30 9.27 2.84
C HIS A 143 -8.99 8.69 4.08
N ASP A 144 -8.52 9.07 5.27
CA ASP A 144 -9.05 8.53 6.54
C ASP A 144 -10.54 8.77 6.71
N LEU A 145 -11.06 9.89 6.22
CA LEU A 145 -12.49 10.21 6.26
C LEU A 145 -13.31 9.19 5.47
N VAL A 146 -12.81 8.74 4.32
CA VAL A 146 -13.51 7.75 3.48
C VAL A 146 -13.45 6.36 4.13
N GLU A 147 -12.34 6.01 4.78
CA GLU A 147 -12.10 4.67 5.31
C GLU A 147 -12.74 4.45 6.69
N SER A 148 -12.74 5.49 7.53
CA SER A 148 -13.11 5.38 8.92
C SER A 148 -14.61 5.57 9.12
N ALA A 149 -15.35 4.46 9.23
CA ALA A 149 -16.80 4.50 9.47
C ALA A 149 -17.18 5.01 10.87
N GLU A 150 -16.29 4.89 11.86
CA GLU A 150 -16.62 5.14 13.27
C GLU A 150 -16.09 6.48 13.79
N ILE A 151 -15.20 7.14 13.05
CA ILE A 151 -14.56 8.38 13.50
C ILE A 151 -15.44 9.58 13.13
N THR A 152 -15.70 10.42 14.12
CA THR A 152 -16.33 11.73 13.93
C THR A 152 -15.24 12.80 13.98
N TYR A 153 -15.21 13.66 12.97
CA TYR A 153 -14.21 14.70 12.83
C TYR A 153 -14.83 16.07 13.11
N ASP A 154 -14.14 16.88 13.91
CA ASP A 154 -14.45 18.31 14.00
C ASP A 154 -13.98 19.01 12.73
N VAL A 155 -14.86 19.79 12.12
CA VAL A 155 -14.63 20.46 10.84
C VAL A 155 -15.12 21.90 10.82
N ALA A 156 -14.48 22.73 10.01
CA ALA A 156 -15.07 23.95 9.50
C ALA A 156 -16.02 23.61 8.35
N ALA A 157 -17.29 23.99 8.46
CA ALA A 157 -18.28 23.77 7.42
C ALA A 157 -19.19 24.99 7.21
N GLU A 158 -19.56 25.21 5.96
CA GLU A 158 -20.53 26.23 5.54
C GLU A 158 -21.55 25.60 4.59
N ILE A 159 -22.84 25.90 4.79
CA ILE A 159 -23.90 25.43 3.90
C ILE A 159 -24.07 26.41 2.73
N VAL A 160 -23.98 25.87 1.52
CA VAL A 160 -24.21 26.63 0.29
C VAL A 160 -25.69 26.55 -0.05
N ARG A 161 -26.31 27.72 -0.24
CA ARG A 161 -27.72 27.86 -0.62
C ARG A 161 -27.84 28.52 -1.99
N ASP A 162 -28.91 28.19 -2.71
CA ASP A 162 -29.26 28.84 -3.97
C ASP A 162 -29.97 30.20 -3.76
N ASP A 163 -30.32 30.85 -4.87
CA ASP A 163 -31.03 32.14 -4.86
C ASP A 163 -32.42 32.09 -4.21
N GLN A 164 -33.00 30.89 -4.05
CA GLN A 164 -34.28 30.66 -3.39
C GLN A 164 -34.13 30.33 -1.90
N GLY A 165 -32.88 30.26 -1.41
CA GLY A 165 -32.55 29.91 -0.04
C GLY A 165 -32.60 28.41 0.24
N GLN A 166 -32.66 27.56 -0.79
CA GLN A 166 -32.59 26.11 -0.64
C GLN A 166 -31.14 25.67 -0.47
N SER A 167 -30.89 24.80 0.51
CA SER A 167 -29.58 24.17 0.71
C SER A 167 -29.25 23.26 -0.48
N ILE A 168 -28.12 23.47 -1.16
CA ILE A 168 -27.70 22.70 -2.35
C ILE A 168 -26.37 21.98 -2.18
N GLY A 169 -25.54 22.42 -1.22
CA GLY A 169 -24.22 21.84 -0.99
C GLY A 169 -23.58 22.35 0.29
N ALA A 170 -22.31 22.01 0.46
CA ALA A 170 -21.51 22.49 1.57
C ALA A 170 -20.06 22.75 1.15
N ILE A 171 -19.40 23.64 1.88
CA ILE A 171 -17.95 23.77 1.86
C ILE A 171 -17.46 23.18 3.17
N VAL A 172 -16.64 22.14 3.12
CA VAL A 172 -16.07 21.49 4.33
C VAL A 172 -14.56 21.51 4.25
N GLU A 173 -13.89 22.05 5.27
CA GLU A 173 -12.42 22.16 5.34
C GLU A 173 -11.80 22.79 4.07
N ALA A 174 -12.45 23.85 3.56
CA ALA A 174 -12.11 24.53 2.30
C ALA A 174 -12.23 23.68 1.01
N CYS A 175 -12.91 22.52 1.08
CA CYS A 175 -13.31 21.75 -0.09
C CYS A 175 -14.77 22.10 -0.47
N PRO A 176 -15.04 22.67 -1.65
CA PRO A 176 -16.39 23.08 -2.06
C PRO A 176 -17.19 21.99 -2.77
N ASP A 177 -16.60 20.81 -2.97
CA ASP A 177 -17.13 19.77 -3.84
C ASP A 177 -18.19 18.88 -3.16
N TRP A 178 -18.81 19.34 -2.06
CA TRP A 178 -19.81 18.57 -1.33
C TRP A 178 -21.22 18.90 -1.79
N GLN A 179 -21.91 17.87 -2.27
CA GLN A 179 -23.30 17.94 -2.71
C GLN A 179 -24.22 17.58 -1.56
N LEU A 180 -25.32 18.32 -1.40
CA LEU A 180 -26.34 17.98 -0.44
C LEU A 180 -27.24 16.87 -0.99
N ILE A 181 -27.40 15.78 -0.22
CA ILE A 181 -28.28 14.66 -0.54
C ILE A 181 -29.60 14.77 0.23
N GLU A 182 -29.54 15.16 1.50
CA GLU A 182 -30.72 15.19 2.37
C GLU A 182 -30.54 16.25 3.47
N GLU A 183 -31.58 17.05 3.70
CA GLU A 183 -31.67 17.94 4.86
C GLU A 183 -32.50 17.24 5.94
N ILE A 184 -31.85 16.80 7.01
CA ILE A 184 -32.49 16.02 8.10
C ILE A 184 -33.16 16.98 9.09
N THR A 185 -32.41 17.99 9.52
CA THR A 185 -32.90 19.06 10.38
C THR A 185 -32.36 20.37 9.85
N LYS A 186 -33.27 21.29 9.55
CA LYS A 186 -32.94 22.60 9.00
C LYS A 186 -31.87 23.30 9.84
N ASP A 187 -30.84 23.80 9.14
CA ASP A 187 -29.71 24.55 9.68
C ASP A 187 -28.87 23.81 10.73
N ARG A 188 -29.02 22.47 10.83
CA ARG A 188 -28.36 21.66 11.86
C ARG A 188 -27.81 20.34 11.39
N GLU A 189 -28.54 19.59 10.55
CA GLU A 189 -28.12 18.23 10.20
C GLU A 189 -28.43 17.92 8.74
N TYR A 190 -27.40 17.44 8.05
CA TYR A 190 -27.39 17.25 6.61
C TYR A 190 -26.70 15.93 6.27
N ILE A 191 -27.14 15.28 5.19
CA ILE A 191 -26.42 14.21 4.53
C ILE A 191 -25.81 14.78 3.27
N ILE A 192 -24.49 14.67 3.15
CA ILE A 192 -23.70 15.20 2.05
C ILE A 192 -22.87 14.09 1.38
N GLN A 193 -22.51 14.31 0.13
CA GLN A 193 -21.66 13.42 -0.65
C GLN A 193 -20.63 14.21 -1.45
N HIS A 194 -19.38 13.78 -1.43
CA HIS A 194 -18.33 14.46 -2.18
C HIS A 194 -18.43 14.11 -3.68
N ARG A 195 -18.66 15.13 -4.52
CA ARG A 195 -18.79 15.02 -5.99
C ARG A 195 -19.86 14.04 -6.48
N GLY A 196 -20.82 13.67 -5.63
CA GLY A 196 -21.80 12.62 -5.95
C GLY A 196 -21.19 11.22 -6.03
N LEU A 197 -20.01 11.00 -5.46
CA LEU A 197 -19.27 9.73 -5.52
C LEU A 197 -19.06 9.18 -4.11
N GLY A 198 -19.05 7.85 -4.00
CA GLY A 198 -18.60 7.21 -2.77
C GLY A 198 -19.59 7.25 -1.61
N PRO A 199 -19.09 7.11 -0.36
CA PRO A 199 -19.94 7.02 0.80
C PRO A 199 -20.64 8.35 1.10
N LEU A 200 -21.75 8.25 1.84
CA LEU A 200 -22.44 9.41 2.38
C LEU A 200 -21.83 9.81 3.71
N PHE A 201 -21.97 11.09 4.03
CA PHE A 201 -21.49 11.66 5.26
C PHE A 201 -22.59 12.47 5.93
N ARG A 202 -22.66 12.37 7.25
CA ARG A 202 -23.54 13.16 8.08
C ARG A 202 -22.75 14.36 8.61
N LEU A 203 -23.18 15.54 8.20
CA LEU A 203 -22.70 16.82 8.69
C LEU A 203 -23.66 17.35 9.74
N ARG A 204 -23.14 17.66 10.93
CA ARG A 204 -23.89 18.32 12.00
C ARG A 204 -23.27 19.66 12.31
N ILE A 205 -24.11 20.69 12.43
CA ILE A 205 -23.71 22.05 12.80
C ILE A 205 -24.36 22.36 14.14
N GLU A 206 -23.53 22.47 15.16
CA GLU A 206 -23.93 22.90 16.50
C GLU A 206 -23.78 24.41 16.62
N HIS A 207 -24.69 25.03 17.37
CA HIS A 207 -24.68 26.48 17.62
C HIS A 207 -24.52 27.36 16.36
N PRO A 208 -25.35 27.15 15.32
CA PRO A 208 -25.19 27.83 14.02
C PRO A 208 -25.28 29.36 14.10
N GLU A 209 -25.93 29.90 15.13
CA GLU A 209 -26.18 31.33 15.28
C GLU A 209 -25.11 32.08 16.09
N THR A 210 -24.25 31.37 16.83
CA THR A 210 -23.32 32.01 17.79
C THR A 210 -21.86 31.62 17.58
N SER A 211 -21.55 30.32 17.52
CA SER A 211 -20.20 29.80 17.33
C SER A 211 -20.30 28.42 16.68
N PRO A 212 -20.40 28.35 15.34
CA PRO A 212 -20.69 27.10 14.65
C PRO A 212 -19.54 26.11 14.86
N THR A 213 -19.80 25.04 15.61
CA THR A 213 -18.93 23.86 15.68
C THR A 213 -19.57 22.79 14.83
N SER A 214 -18.85 22.29 13.82
CA SER A 214 -19.39 21.30 12.91
C SER A 214 -18.67 19.97 13.06
N THR A 215 -19.42 18.88 12.95
CA THR A 215 -18.87 17.52 12.95
C THR A 215 -19.26 16.79 11.68
N LEU A 216 -18.33 15.98 11.17
CA LEU A 216 -18.52 15.16 9.99
C LEU A 216 -18.23 13.69 10.33
N ARG A 217 -19.15 12.80 9.98
CA ARG A 217 -18.97 11.35 10.12
C ARG A 217 -19.47 10.63 8.88
N ARG A 218 -18.81 9.54 8.51
CA ARG A 218 -19.33 8.63 7.49
C ARG A 218 -20.65 7.98 7.95
N GLU A 219 -21.60 7.87 7.04
CA GLU A 219 -22.84 7.14 7.28
C GLU A 219 -22.67 5.63 7.05
N PRO A 220 -23.40 4.79 7.80
CA PRO A 220 -23.43 3.36 7.53
C PRO A 220 -24.01 3.09 6.13
N PRO A 221 -23.65 1.95 5.51
CA PRO A 221 -24.24 1.53 4.24
C PRO A 221 -25.77 1.56 4.27
N ARG A 222 -26.39 2.27 3.32
CA ARG A 222 -27.85 2.38 3.21
C ARG A 222 -28.49 1.14 2.58
N TRP A 223 -27.72 0.39 1.80
CA TRP A 223 -28.23 -0.78 1.09
C TRP A 223 -27.48 -2.04 1.47
N THR A 224 -28.21 -3.15 1.39
CA THR A 224 -27.66 -4.49 1.49
C THR A 224 -27.85 -5.19 0.15
N ARG A 225 -26.81 -5.87 -0.33
CA ARG A 225 -26.83 -6.67 -1.55
C ARG A 225 -26.34 -8.08 -1.27
N GLN A 226 -26.95 -9.05 -1.94
CA GLN A 226 -26.60 -10.45 -1.76
C GLN A 226 -25.52 -10.86 -2.74
N ILE A 227 -24.50 -11.54 -2.23
CA ILE A 227 -23.57 -12.32 -3.03
C ILE A 227 -23.93 -13.78 -2.83
N ARG A 228 -24.40 -14.42 -3.91
CA ARG A 228 -24.75 -15.85 -3.91
C ARG A 228 -23.53 -16.71 -4.20
N LEU A 229 -23.32 -17.72 -3.36
CA LEU A 229 -22.37 -18.80 -3.58
C LEU A 229 -23.09 -19.94 -4.31
N GLN A 230 -22.55 -20.37 -5.46
CA GLN A 230 -23.04 -21.55 -6.17
C GLN A 230 -21.92 -22.58 -6.27
N GLU A 231 -22.21 -23.79 -5.80
CA GLU A 231 -21.31 -24.95 -5.94
C GLU A 231 -21.83 -25.90 -7.01
N ARG A 232 -21.02 -26.14 -8.05
CA ARG A 232 -21.31 -27.12 -9.11
C ARG A 232 -20.05 -27.91 -9.45
N GLY A 233 -20.11 -29.23 -9.28
CA GLY A 233 -19.02 -30.14 -9.64
C GLY A 233 -17.72 -29.88 -8.87
N GLY A 234 -17.79 -29.38 -7.62
CA GLY A 234 -16.63 -29.03 -6.80
C GLY A 234 -16.06 -27.62 -7.05
N PHE A 235 -16.60 -26.87 -8.01
CA PHE A 235 -16.22 -25.49 -8.26
C PHE A 235 -17.17 -24.53 -7.55
N ARG A 236 -16.59 -23.56 -6.85
CA ARG A 236 -17.29 -22.43 -6.25
C ARG A 236 -17.35 -21.27 -7.24
N SER A 237 -18.53 -20.69 -7.40
CA SER A 237 -18.72 -19.46 -8.16
C SER A 237 -19.52 -18.46 -7.33
N TYR A 238 -19.18 -17.19 -7.46
CA TYR A 238 -19.86 -16.11 -6.75
C TYR A 238 -20.59 -15.22 -7.74
N THR A 239 -21.81 -14.82 -7.39
CA THR A 239 -22.61 -13.88 -8.18
C THR A 239 -23.18 -12.78 -7.31
N LEU A 240 -23.05 -11.53 -7.74
CA LEU A 240 -23.70 -10.38 -7.11
C LEU A 240 -25.11 -10.23 -7.67
N GLU A 241 -26.10 -10.14 -6.78
CA GLU A 241 -27.46 -9.77 -7.16
C GLU A 241 -27.61 -8.25 -7.13
N TRP A 242 -27.96 -7.68 -8.28
CA TRP A 242 -28.14 -6.23 -8.44
C TRP A 242 -29.52 -5.88 -9.03
N PRO A 243 -30.26 -4.93 -8.43
CA PRO A 243 -31.56 -4.53 -8.97
C PRO A 243 -31.39 -3.72 -10.25
N GLN A 244 -32.21 -4.00 -11.25
CA GLN A 244 -32.31 -3.23 -12.48
C GLN A 244 -33.35 -2.12 -12.33
N GLU A 245 -33.22 -1.06 -13.14
CA GLU A 245 -34.17 0.07 -13.15
C GLU A 245 -35.61 -0.36 -13.48
N GLU A 246 -35.78 -1.43 -14.26
CA GLU A 246 -37.08 -2.01 -14.64
C GLU A 246 -37.68 -2.95 -13.57
N GLY A 247 -37.08 -3.01 -12.37
CA GLY A 247 -37.57 -3.82 -11.24
C GLY A 247 -37.15 -5.30 -11.27
N GLY A 248 -36.36 -5.71 -12.27
CA GLY A 248 -35.74 -7.04 -12.35
C GLY A 248 -34.50 -7.18 -11.49
N MET A 249 -34.02 -8.42 -11.29
CA MET A 249 -32.75 -8.69 -10.63
C MET A 249 -31.73 -9.20 -11.65
N GLN A 250 -30.59 -8.54 -11.73
CA GLN A 250 -29.45 -8.96 -12.53
C GLN A 250 -28.47 -9.76 -11.68
N SER A 251 -28.00 -10.88 -12.22
CA SER A 251 -26.90 -11.66 -11.63
C SER A 251 -25.59 -11.32 -12.34
N ILE A 252 -24.60 -10.83 -11.59
CA ILE A 252 -23.29 -10.43 -12.10
C ILE A 252 -22.26 -11.44 -11.60
N SER A 253 -21.58 -12.14 -12.52
CA SER A 253 -20.52 -13.08 -12.17
C SER A 253 -19.30 -12.37 -11.61
N LEU A 254 -18.84 -12.81 -10.43
CA LEU A 254 -17.65 -12.27 -9.76
C LEU A 254 -16.46 -13.20 -9.98
N ARG A 255 -15.30 -12.64 -10.35
CA ARG A 255 -14.06 -13.39 -10.56
C ARG A 255 -13.37 -13.67 -9.23
N ALA A 256 -13.98 -14.55 -8.43
CA ALA A 256 -13.55 -14.85 -7.07
C ALA A 256 -13.62 -16.35 -6.76
N ALA A 257 -12.66 -16.82 -5.95
CA ALA A 257 -12.64 -18.16 -5.39
C ALA A 257 -12.85 -18.18 -3.86
N THR A 258 -12.77 -17.01 -3.21
CA THR A 258 -13.02 -16.81 -1.78
C THR A 258 -14.05 -15.71 -1.56
N TRP A 259 -14.63 -15.64 -0.37
CA TRP A 259 -15.60 -14.62 0.01
C TRP A 259 -14.99 -13.21 -0.03
N GLU A 260 -13.82 -13.03 0.56
CA GLU A 260 -13.12 -11.74 0.62
C GLU A 260 -12.83 -11.21 -0.80
N ARG A 261 -12.46 -12.13 -1.71
CA ARG A 261 -12.25 -11.77 -3.10
C ARG A 261 -13.56 -11.42 -3.81
N ALA A 262 -14.66 -12.08 -3.47
CA ALA A 262 -15.98 -11.78 -4.02
C ALA A 262 -16.46 -10.40 -3.58
N GLU A 263 -16.30 -10.03 -2.31
CA GLU A 263 -16.61 -8.68 -1.82
C GLU A 263 -15.76 -7.61 -2.51
N SER A 264 -14.47 -7.88 -2.69
CA SER A 264 -13.56 -6.99 -3.42
C SER A 264 -13.98 -6.79 -4.88
N GLU A 265 -14.32 -7.87 -5.60
CA GLU A 265 -14.78 -7.81 -6.99
C GLU A 265 -16.16 -7.13 -7.11
N ALA A 266 -17.07 -7.36 -6.15
CA ALA A 266 -18.36 -6.70 -6.12
C ALA A 266 -18.20 -5.19 -5.87
N GLY A 267 -17.34 -4.80 -4.94
CA GLY A 267 -16.97 -3.40 -4.72
C GLY A 267 -16.37 -2.74 -5.96
N TYR A 268 -15.47 -3.44 -6.66
CA TYR A 268 -14.89 -2.97 -7.93
C TYR A 268 -15.93 -2.80 -9.04
N TRP A 269 -16.89 -3.72 -9.14
CA TRP A 269 -17.99 -3.60 -10.08
C TRP A 269 -18.87 -2.38 -9.78
N ILE A 270 -19.21 -2.14 -8.50
CA ILE A 270 -19.96 -0.95 -8.07
C ILE A 270 -19.21 0.32 -8.45
N VAL A 271 -17.92 0.44 -8.11
CA VAL A 271 -17.09 1.58 -8.53
C VAL A 271 -17.21 1.88 -10.03
N THR A 272 -17.21 0.83 -10.84
CA THR A 272 -17.14 0.97 -12.29
C THR A 272 -18.49 1.33 -12.92
N LYS A 273 -19.60 0.88 -12.33
CA LYS A 273 -20.95 1.00 -12.89
C LYS A 273 -21.85 1.98 -12.17
N HIS A 274 -21.66 2.10 -10.86
CA HIS A 274 -22.46 2.89 -9.92
C HIS A 274 -21.54 3.55 -8.87
N PRO A 275 -20.57 4.39 -9.28
CA PRO A 275 -19.59 4.99 -8.38
C PRO A 275 -20.23 5.82 -7.26
N GLU A 276 -21.42 6.36 -7.50
CA GLU A 276 -22.27 7.05 -6.52
C GLU A 276 -22.71 6.14 -5.37
N MET A 277 -22.77 4.82 -5.56
CA MET A 277 -23.18 3.85 -4.53
C MET A 277 -21.99 3.21 -3.79
N TYR A 278 -20.75 3.52 -4.18
CA TYR A 278 -19.56 2.92 -3.57
C TYR A 278 -19.49 3.24 -2.07
N GLY A 279 -19.24 2.23 -1.24
CA GLY A 279 -19.18 2.40 0.22
C GLY A 279 -20.55 2.64 0.89
N GLN A 280 -21.65 2.66 0.13
CA GLN A 280 -23.03 2.71 0.61
C GLN A 280 -23.74 1.35 0.56
N VAL A 281 -23.08 0.33 0.00
CA VAL A 281 -23.59 -1.03 -0.11
C VAL A 281 -22.80 -1.94 0.83
N LYS A 282 -23.51 -2.67 1.69
CA LYS A 282 -23.00 -3.81 2.44
C LYS A 282 -23.34 -5.10 1.70
N PHE A 283 -22.43 -6.07 1.73
CA PHE A 283 -22.67 -7.39 1.15
C PHE A 283 -23.06 -8.40 2.22
N GLU A 284 -24.01 -9.27 1.87
CA GLU A 284 -24.40 -10.42 2.68
C GLU A 284 -24.26 -11.69 1.87
N LYS A 285 -23.76 -12.73 2.53
CA LYS A 285 -23.62 -14.06 1.92
C LYS A 285 -25.00 -14.70 1.84
N ALA A 286 -25.39 -15.06 0.62
CA ALA A 286 -26.54 -15.93 0.38
C ALA A 286 -26.01 -17.29 -0.12
N GLU A 287 -26.54 -18.36 0.47
CA GLU A 287 -26.23 -19.76 0.09
C GLU A 287 -27.28 -20.32 -0.87
#